data_AF-A0A2A4XF08-F1
#
_entry.id   AF-A0A2A4XF08-F1
#
_cell.length_a   1.000
_cell.length_b   1.000
_cell.length_c   1.000
_cell.angle_alpha   90.00
_cell.angle_beta   90.00
_cell.angle_gamma   90.00
#
_symmetry.space_group_name_H-M   'P 1'
#
loop_
_entity.id
_entity.type
_entity.pdbx_description
1 polymer ?
#
loop_
_entity_poly.entity_id
_entity_poly.type
_entity_poly.pdbx_seq_one_letter_code
_entity_poly.pdbx_strand_id
1 'polypeptide(L)'
;MAWKFDNPLHTLCTDDQNERAKGVWEGESLGGITEDNNRLPVPIIGILMLTIVTAFLITFPLWGQRPNAAIYEEYIALMDSPAIQGKSDAEAMDYIVSTVKANGSKWAAMQERHPLEMDDLRLIKDGILELKRQKADLREYTVLGNKLVIANFEGNWIIDPNTGKERRERLQPWWDKGYVIDIFFIVFFCIGVIITVKRLPEYTWEPKHFGH
;
A
#
# COMPACT_ATOMS: atom_id res chain seq x y z
N MET A 1 3.22 -28.97 18.35
CA MET A 1 4.02 -28.61 17.17
C MET A 1 5.31 -27.99 17.70
N ALA A 2 6.44 -28.71 17.61
CA ALA A 2 7.71 -28.24 18.16
C ALA A 2 8.46 -27.39 17.11
N TRP A 3 9.35 -26.50 17.56
CA TRP A 3 10.20 -25.66 16.72
C TRP A 3 11.66 -25.93 17.07
N LYS A 4 12.48 -26.16 16.05
CA LYS A 4 13.93 -26.34 16.19
C LYS A 4 14.63 -25.07 15.72
N PHE A 5 15.48 -24.49 16.56
CA PHE A 5 16.18 -23.23 16.27
C PHE A 5 17.70 -23.39 16.20
N ASP A 6 18.21 -24.62 16.32
CA ASP A 6 19.65 -24.90 16.36
C ASP A 6 20.33 -24.64 15.00
N ASN A 7 19.59 -24.85 13.90
CA ASN A 7 20.02 -24.53 12.55
C ASN A 7 18.82 -24.10 11.67
N PRO A 8 18.28 -22.89 11.87
CA PRO A 8 16.97 -22.48 11.34
C PRO A 8 16.97 -22.28 9.82
N LEU A 9 18.14 -22.10 9.22
CA LEU A 9 18.30 -22.03 7.76
C LEU A 9 18.40 -23.42 7.12
N HIS A 10 18.56 -24.47 7.91
CA HIS A 10 18.57 -25.86 7.46
C HIS A 10 17.19 -26.50 7.66
N THR A 11 16.69 -26.52 8.89
CA THR A 11 15.37 -27.02 9.22
C THR A 11 14.79 -26.33 10.45
N LEU A 12 13.48 -26.13 10.47
CA LEU A 12 12.70 -25.64 11.61
C LEU A 12 11.84 -26.73 12.25
N CYS A 13 11.85 -27.94 11.69
CA CYS A 13 11.13 -29.10 12.22
C CYS A 13 12.02 -29.93 13.14
N THR A 14 11.40 -30.58 14.11
CA THR A 14 12.05 -31.64 14.89
C THR A 14 12.18 -32.90 14.03
N ASP A 15 13.11 -33.78 14.39
CA ASP A 15 13.47 -34.93 13.56
C ASP A 15 12.27 -35.88 13.36
N ASP A 16 11.44 -36.06 14.39
CA ASP A 16 10.17 -36.83 14.33
C ASP A 16 9.14 -36.24 13.35
N GLN A 17 9.03 -34.91 13.30
CA GLN A 17 8.14 -34.22 12.36
C GLN A 17 8.64 -34.36 10.93
N ASN A 18 9.96 -34.31 10.74
CA ASN A 18 10.59 -34.47 9.44
C ASN A 18 10.42 -35.90 8.92
N GLU A 19 10.65 -36.94 9.74
CA GLU A 19 10.42 -38.34 9.35
C GLU A 19 8.94 -38.60 9.01
N ARG A 20 8.01 -38.00 9.75
CA ARG A 20 6.58 -38.07 9.42
C ARG A 20 6.28 -37.42 8.08
N ALA A 21 6.88 -36.27 7.76
CA ALA A 21 6.70 -35.59 6.49
C ALA A 21 7.28 -36.41 5.32
N LYS A 22 8.46 -37.00 5.49
CA LYS A 22 9.05 -37.94 4.51
C LYS A 22 8.13 -39.12 4.24
N GLY A 23 7.56 -39.74 5.29
CA GLY A 23 6.62 -40.84 5.14
C GLY A 23 5.34 -40.46 4.40
N VAL A 24 4.87 -39.22 4.55
CA VAL A 24 3.75 -38.70 3.75
C VAL A 24 4.16 -38.57 2.28
N TRP A 25 5.27 -37.92 1.97
CA TRP A 25 5.75 -37.76 0.59
C TRP A 25 6.12 -39.07 -0.11
N GLU A 26 6.66 -40.06 0.61
CA GLU A 26 6.90 -41.40 0.05
C GLU A 26 5.59 -42.16 -0.19
N GLY A 27 4.58 -41.94 0.66
CA GLY A 27 3.28 -42.60 0.57
C GLY A 27 2.28 -41.92 -0.36
N GLU A 28 2.56 -40.71 -0.82
CA GLU A 28 1.64 -39.93 -1.65
C GLU A 28 1.71 -40.40 -3.11
N SER A 29 0.74 -41.22 -3.52
CA SER A 29 0.49 -41.46 -4.95
C SER A 29 -0.43 -40.36 -5.46
N LEU A 30 0.15 -39.22 -5.85
CA LEU A 30 -0.58 -38.12 -6.49
C LEU A 30 -1.03 -38.50 -7.91
N GLY A 31 -1.82 -39.57 -8.04
CA GLY A 31 -2.39 -40.03 -9.31
C GLY A 31 -1.38 -40.40 -10.40
N GLY A 32 -0.11 -40.70 -10.03
CA GLY A 32 0.98 -40.98 -10.96
C GLY A 32 1.90 -39.79 -11.24
N ILE A 33 1.73 -38.65 -10.57
CA ILE A 33 2.66 -37.52 -10.59
C ILE A 33 3.52 -37.59 -9.32
N THR A 34 4.72 -38.12 -9.43
CA THR A 34 5.71 -38.11 -8.34
C THR A 34 6.42 -36.76 -8.31
N GLU A 35 6.47 -36.09 -7.16
CA GLU A 35 7.18 -34.82 -7.01
C GLU A 35 8.63 -35.07 -6.56
N ASP A 36 9.58 -34.41 -7.24
CA ASP A 36 10.99 -34.39 -6.85
C ASP A 36 11.24 -33.31 -5.79
N ASN A 37 12.17 -33.56 -4.86
CA ASN A 37 12.60 -32.58 -3.86
C ASN A 37 13.80 -31.75 -4.33
N ASN A 38 13.76 -31.32 -5.60
CA ASN A 38 14.86 -30.57 -6.18
C ASN A 38 14.84 -29.11 -5.73
N ARG A 39 16.03 -28.53 -5.56
CA ARG A 39 16.15 -27.08 -5.34
C ARG A 39 15.60 -26.33 -6.55
N LEU A 40 14.89 -25.25 -6.29
CA LEU A 40 14.51 -24.31 -7.34
C LEU A 40 15.77 -23.76 -8.03
N PRO A 41 15.82 -23.77 -9.38
CA PRO A 41 16.90 -23.15 -10.13
C PRO A 41 17.09 -21.69 -9.75
N VAL A 42 18.34 -21.30 -9.48
CA VAL A 42 18.70 -19.92 -9.07
C VAL A 42 18.16 -18.84 -10.04
N PRO A 43 18.16 -19.03 -11.38
CA PRO A 43 17.56 -18.05 -12.28
C PRO A 43 16.07 -17.82 -12.04
N ILE A 44 15.30 -18.87 -11.71
CA ILE A 44 13.87 -18.78 -11.42
C ILE A 44 13.64 -18.00 -10.14
N ILE A 45 14.46 -18.23 -9.11
CA ILE A 45 14.43 -17.44 -7.86
C ILE A 45 14.73 -15.96 -8.17
N GLY A 46 15.71 -15.69 -9.03
CA GLY A 46 16.03 -14.33 -9.49
C GLY A 46 14.86 -13.66 -10.20
N ILE A 47 14.17 -14.38 -11.09
CA ILE A 47 12.97 -13.89 -11.79
C ILE A 47 11.84 -13.63 -10.79
N LEU A 48 11.59 -14.53 -9.83
CA LEU A 48 10.58 -14.35 -8.79
C LEU A 48 10.84 -13.06 -8.00
N MET A 49 12.07 -12.86 -7.52
CA MET A 49 12.45 -11.64 -6.81
C MET A 49 12.26 -10.40 -7.68
N LEU A 50 12.66 -10.46 -8.95
CA LEU A 50 12.46 -9.36 -9.89
C LEU A 50 10.97 -9.07 -10.07
N THR A 51 10.11 -10.08 -10.24
CA THR A 51 8.66 -9.88 -10.38
C THR A 51 8.03 -9.27 -9.15
N ILE A 52 8.45 -9.67 -7.94
CA ILE A 52 8.00 -9.05 -6.68
C ILE A 52 8.40 -7.58 -6.65
N VAL A 53 9.66 -7.26 -6.96
CA VAL A 53 10.15 -5.88 -7.00
C VAL A 53 9.44 -5.07 -8.08
N THR A 54 9.23 -5.62 -9.28
CA THR A 54 8.53 -4.93 -10.37
C THR A 54 7.05 -4.70 -10.06
N ALA A 55 6.36 -5.69 -9.49
CA ALA A 55 4.98 -5.54 -9.06
C ALA A 55 4.87 -4.41 -8.03
N PHE A 56 5.77 -4.41 -7.04
CA PHE A 56 5.91 -3.34 -6.05
C PHE A 56 6.09 -1.99 -6.77
N LEU A 57 7.08 -1.88 -7.66
CA LEU A 57 7.36 -0.70 -8.50
C LEU A 57 6.14 -0.12 -9.22
N ILE A 58 5.25 -0.97 -9.70
CA ILE A 58 4.07 -0.58 -10.46
C ILE A 58 2.89 -0.24 -9.54
N THR A 59 2.71 -0.96 -8.43
CA THR A 59 1.58 -0.75 -7.51
C THR A 59 1.79 0.42 -6.54
N PHE A 60 3.03 0.91 -6.37
CA PHE A 60 3.38 2.06 -5.52
C PHE A 60 2.47 3.28 -5.57
N PRO A 61 2.07 3.78 -6.75
CA PRO A 61 1.37 5.05 -6.81
C PRO A 61 -0.12 4.90 -6.46
N LEU A 62 -0.60 3.67 -6.29
CA LEU A 62 -2.03 3.34 -6.27
C LEU A 62 -2.63 3.29 -4.87
N TRP A 63 -1.87 2.94 -3.82
CA TRP A 63 -2.49 2.53 -2.54
C TRP A 63 -2.13 3.36 -1.30
N GLY A 64 -1.01 4.09 -1.28
CA GLY A 64 -0.57 4.73 -0.03
C GLY A 64 -0.52 6.26 -0.02
N GLN A 65 -0.85 6.92 -1.14
CA GLN A 65 -1.00 8.37 -1.14
C GLN A 65 -2.43 8.73 -0.74
N ARG A 66 -2.60 9.38 0.42
CA ARG A 66 -3.92 9.82 0.87
C ARG A 66 -4.27 11.17 0.25
N PRO A 67 -5.54 11.42 -0.12
CA PRO A 67 -5.94 12.72 -0.63
C PRO A 67 -5.80 13.78 0.47
N ASN A 68 -5.14 14.88 0.16
CA ASN A 68 -5.05 16.04 1.03
C ASN A 68 -6.09 17.11 0.65
N ALA A 69 -6.40 18.01 1.58
CA ALA A 69 -7.37 19.08 1.36
C ALA A 69 -6.94 20.04 0.24
N ALA A 70 -5.63 20.19 0.02
CA ALA A 70 -5.09 21.07 -1.02
C ALA A 70 -5.48 20.65 -2.45
N ILE A 71 -5.71 19.35 -2.70
CA ILE A 71 -6.14 18.83 -4.01
C ILE A 71 -7.50 19.41 -4.43
N TYR A 72 -8.40 19.61 -3.47
CA TYR A 72 -9.79 20.00 -3.71
C TYR A 72 -10.07 21.49 -3.55
N GLU A 73 -9.04 22.28 -3.21
CA GLU A 73 -9.16 23.72 -3.03
C GLU A 73 -9.73 24.42 -4.29
N GLU A 74 -9.21 24.04 -5.46
CA GLU A 74 -9.64 24.58 -6.76
C GLU A 74 -11.07 24.16 -7.10
N TYR A 75 -11.49 22.97 -6.67
CA TYR A 75 -12.84 22.46 -6.89
C TYR A 75 -13.83 23.27 -6.07
N ILE A 76 -13.50 23.51 -4.80
CA ILE A 76 -14.31 24.31 -3.88
C ILE A 76 -14.42 25.76 -4.34
N ALA A 77 -13.36 26.34 -4.92
CA ALA A 77 -13.42 27.69 -5.47
C ALA A 77 -14.44 27.83 -6.61
N LEU A 78 -14.67 26.75 -7.37
CA LEU A 78 -15.64 26.72 -8.46
C LEU A 78 -17.05 26.31 -8.02
N MET A 79 -17.22 25.74 -6.81
CA MET A 79 -18.51 25.32 -6.26
C MET A 79 -19.52 26.46 -6.06
N ASP A 80 -19.06 27.70 -5.97
CA ASP A 80 -19.93 28.87 -5.86
C ASP A 80 -20.03 29.65 -7.17
N SER A 81 -19.48 29.13 -8.27
CA SER A 81 -19.51 29.81 -9.55
C SER A 81 -20.95 29.86 -10.13
N PRO A 82 -21.36 30.98 -10.75
CA PRO A 82 -22.68 31.07 -11.39
C PRO A 82 -22.91 30.01 -12.46
N ALA A 83 -21.84 29.50 -13.07
CA ALA A 83 -21.88 28.53 -14.16
C ALA A 83 -22.43 27.16 -13.75
N ILE A 84 -22.43 26.82 -12.45
CA ILE A 84 -22.96 25.55 -11.94
C ILE A 84 -24.26 25.71 -11.17
N GLN A 85 -24.72 26.95 -10.95
CA GLN A 85 -25.99 27.20 -10.28
C GLN A 85 -27.15 26.68 -11.14
N GLY A 86 -27.96 25.79 -10.57
CA GLY A 86 -29.11 25.18 -11.26
C GLY A 86 -28.77 23.99 -12.18
N LYS A 87 -27.52 23.53 -12.21
CA LYS A 87 -27.14 22.26 -12.86
C LYS A 87 -27.42 21.06 -11.97
N SER A 88 -27.52 19.87 -12.58
CA SER A 88 -27.48 18.62 -11.82
C SER A 88 -26.10 18.39 -11.22
N ASP A 89 -26.01 17.58 -10.17
CA ASP A 89 -24.75 17.33 -9.45
C ASP A 89 -23.66 16.71 -10.35
N ALA A 90 -24.06 15.82 -11.26
CA ALA A 90 -23.15 15.24 -12.24
C ALA A 90 -22.62 16.30 -13.22
N GLU A 91 -23.50 17.13 -13.79
CA GLU A 91 -23.11 18.20 -14.71
C GLU A 91 -22.25 19.29 -14.03
N ALA A 92 -22.56 19.59 -12.77
CA ALA A 92 -21.77 20.53 -11.97
C ALA A 92 -20.36 19.98 -11.74
N MET A 93 -20.22 18.70 -11.39
CA MET A 93 -18.93 18.07 -11.16
C MET A 93 -18.12 17.99 -12.46
N ASP A 94 -18.73 17.58 -13.57
CA ASP A 94 -18.07 17.53 -14.88
C ASP A 94 -17.55 18.91 -15.30
N TYR A 95 -18.33 19.96 -15.05
CA TYR A 95 -17.91 21.35 -15.31
C TYR A 95 -16.70 21.75 -14.44
N ILE A 96 -16.73 21.43 -13.14
CA ILE A 96 -15.63 21.73 -12.22
C ILE A 96 -14.35 21.00 -12.65
N VAL A 97 -14.41 19.68 -12.86
CA VAL A 97 -13.24 18.87 -13.27
C VAL A 97 -12.67 19.37 -14.59
N SER A 98 -13.52 19.59 -15.60
CA SER A 98 -13.06 20.04 -16.91
C SER A 98 -12.44 21.43 -16.89
N THR A 99 -13.04 22.36 -16.14
CA THR A 99 -12.50 23.73 -15.98
C THR A 99 -11.13 23.72 -15.29
N VAL A 100 -10.99 22.94 -14.23
CA VAL A 100 -9.73 22.84 -13.47
C VAL A 100 -8.64 22.16 -14.29
N LYS A 101 -9.01 21.12 -15.05
CA LYS A 101 -8.11 20.45 -16.00
C LYS A 101 -7.66 21.41 -17.11
N ALA A 102 -8.56 22.21 -17.66
CA ALA A 102 -8.24 23.20 -18.68
C ALA A 102 -7.31 24.32 -18.18
N ASN A 103 -7.45 24.72 -16.91
CA ASN A 103 -6.63 25.77 -16.29
C ASN A 103 -5.23 25.27 -15.85
N GLY A 104 -4.94 23.97 -15.97
CA GLY A 104 -3.61 23.42 -15.66
C GLY A 104 -3.33 23.32 -14.16
N SER A 105 -4.20 22.67 -13.40
CA SER A 105 -3.99 22.40 -11.97
C SER A 105 -2.65 21.73 -11.67
N LYS A 106 -1.95 22.24 -10.66
CA LYS A 106 -0.76 21.56 -10.09
C LYS A 106 -1.09 20.17 -9.50
N TRP A 107 -2.36 19.92 -9.20
CA TRP A 107 -2.85 18.68 -8.61
C TRP A 107 -3.55 17.75 -9.61
N ALA A 108 -3.48 18.02 -10.92
CA ALA A 108 -4.24 17.27 -11.93
C ALA A 108 -4.10 15.74 -11.82
N ALA A 109 -2.87 15.23 -11.67
CA ALA A 109 -2.62 13.80 -11.52
C ALA A 109 -3.19 13.21 -10.20
N MET A 110 -3.30 14.02 -9.15
CA MET A 110 -3.86 13.62 -7.86
C MET A 110 -5.39 13.66 -7.88
N GLN A 111 -5.97 14.64 -8.55
CA GLN A 111 -7.40 14.77 -8.76
C GLN A 111 -7.95 13.58 -9.56
N GLU A 112 -7.23 13.14 -10.60
CA GLU A 112 -7.60 11.96 -11.40
C GLU A 112 -7.56 10.65 -10.60
N ARG A 113 -6.64 10.54 -9.63
CA ARG A 113 -6.51 9.35 -8.76
C ARG A 113 -7.49 9.31 -7.61
N HIS A 114 -8.02 10.46 -7.20
CA HIS A 114 -8.94 10.60 -6.08
C HIS A 114 -10.20 11.34 -6.51
N PRO A 115 -11.02 10.71 -7.38
CA PRO A 115 -12.30 11.29 -7.78
C PRO A 115 -13.21 11.43 -6.56
N LEU A 116 -14.02 12.49 -6.56
CA LEU A 116 -15.04 12.76 -5.56
C LEU A 116 -16.36 13.10 -6.24
N GLU A 117 -17.46 12.84 -5.55
CA GLU A 117 -18.77 13.29 -5.97
C GLU A 117 -19.05 14.71 -5.44
N MET A 118 -20.07 15.36 -6.00
CA MET A 118 -20.47 16.71 -5.59
C MET A 118 -20.88 16.75 -4.11
N ASP A 119 -21.50 15.69 -3.60
CA ASP A 119 -21.87 15.58 -2.18
C ASP A 119 -20.65 15.48 -1.27
N ASP A 120 -19.61 14.73 -1.66
CA ASP A 120 -18.36 14.68 -0.91
C ASP A 120 -17.69 16.06 -0.82
N LEU A 121 -17.70 16.80 -1.94
CA LEU A 121 -17.19 18.18 -1.96
C LEU A 121 -17.96 19.09 -1.03
N ARG A 122 -19.30 18.98 -0.97
CA ARG A 122 -20.14 19.74 -0.04
C ARG A 122 -19.78 19.42 1.42
N LEU A 123 -19.53 18.15 1.74
CA LEU A 123 -19.18 17.72 3.09
C LEU A 123 -17.84 18.29 3.57
N ILE A 124 -16.85 18.42 2.69
CA ILE A 124 -15.52 18.93 3.05
C ILE A 124 -15.37 20.45 2.87
N LYS A 125 -16.31 21.10 2.15
CA LYS A 125 -16.27 22.53 1.81
C LYS A 125 -16.03 23.43 3.01
N ASP A 126 -16.88 23.32 4.03
CA ASP A 126 -16.82 24.20 5.20
C ASP A 126 -15.52 24.01 5.98
N GLY A 127 -15.06 22.75 6.07
CA GLY A 127 -13.78 22.44 6.70
C GLY A 127 -12.59 23.09 5.97
N ILE A 128 -12.56 23.02 4.63
CA ILE A 128 -11.47 23.63 3.85
C ILE A 128 -11.51 25.15 3.95
N LEU A 129 -12.70 25.76 3.90
CA LEU A 129 -12.86 27.20 4.06
C LEU A 129 -12.39 27.68 5.44
N GLU A 130 -12.71 26.93 6.50
CA GLU A 130 -12.26 27.24 7.85
C GLU A 130 -10.73 27.13 7.97
N LEU A 131 -10.13 26.07 7.43
CA LEU A 131 -8.67 25.93 7.39
C LEU A 131 -7.98 27.07 6.64
N LYS A 132 -8.58 27.55 5.54
CA LYS A 132 -8.10 28.73 4.80
C LYS A 132 -8.18 30.01 5.64
N ARG A 133 -9.29 30.22 6.37
CA ARG A 133 -9.44 31.37 7.29
C ARG A 133 -8.40 31.34 8.39
N GLN A 134 -8.10 30.16 8.89
CA GLN A 134 -7.03 29.91 9.86
C GLN A 134 -5.64 29.93 9.23
N LYS A 135 -5.47 30.27 7.93
CA LYS A 135 -4.18 30.24 7.22
C LYS A 135 -3.38 28.95 7.42
N ALA A 136 -4.08 27.83 7.64
CA ALA A 136 -3.47 26.53 7.83
C ALA A 136 -2.99 25.99 6.48
N ASP A 137 -1.90 25.21 6.48
CA ASP A 137 -1.44 24.54 5.27
C ASP A 137 -2.36 23.36 4.94
N LEU A 138 -3.17 23.50 3.89
CA LEU A 138 -4.12 22.47 3.44
C LEU A 138 -3.45 21.14 3.07
N ARG A 139 -2.13 21.13 2.80
CA ARG A 139 -1.39 19.91 2.50
C ARG A 139 -1.23 19.02 3.75
N GLU A 140 -1.29 19.60 4.95
CA GLU A 140 -1.18 18.87 6.23
C GLU A 140 -2.48 18.19 6.64
N TYR A 141 -3.59 18.44 5.94
CA TYR A 141 -4.89 17.88 6.24
C TYR A 141 -5.27 16.82 5.21
N THR A 142 -5.48 15.59 5.68
CA THR A 142 -5.96 14.47 4.89
C THR A 142 -7.48 14.44 4.87
N VAL A 143 -8.07 14.15 3.72
CA VAL A 143 -9.52 13.92 3.57
C VAL A 143 -9.82 12.45 3.91
N LEU A 144 -10.61 12.23 4.96
CA LEU A 144 -11.06 10.91 5.40
C LEU A 144 -12.59 10.88 5.44
N GLY A 145 -13.20 10.48 4.32
CA GLY A 145 -14.64 10.56 4.12
C GLY A 145 -15.11 12.01 4.29
N ASN A 146 -15.95 12.24 5.30
CA ASN A 146 -16.51 13.57 5.60
C ASN A 146 -15.66 14.43 6.55
N LYS A 147 -14.44 14.01 6.90
CA LYS A 147 -13.58 14.74 7.86
C LYS A 147 -12.25 15.14 7.26
N LEU A 148 -11.79 16.33 7.66
CA LEU A 148 -10.42 16.78 7.46
C LEU A 148 -9.63 16.49 8.72
N VAL A 149 -8.64 15.61 8.62
CA VAL A 149 -7.83 15.17 9.75
C VAL A 149 -6.38 15.52 9.48
N ILE A 150 -5.73 16.13 10.47
CA ILE A 150 -4.30 16.44 10.36
C ILE A 150 -3.50 15.15 10.14
N ALA A 151 -2.52 15.18 9.25
CA ALA A 151 -1.73 13.99 8.96
C ALA A 151 -0.92 13.59 10.20
N ASN A 152 -0.79 12.28 10.44
CA ASN A 152 -0.06 11.72 11.59
C ASN A 152 1.45 11.63 11.35
N PHE A 153 1.99 12.42 10.42
CA PHE A 153 3.41 12.45 10.10
C PHE A 153 4.07 13.64 10.80
N GLU A 154 5.32 13.49 11.20
CA GLU A 154 6.12 14.59 11.74
C GLU A 154 7.39 14.75 10.89
N GLY A 155 7.51 15.92 10.27
CA GLY A 155 8.59 16.27 9.37
C GLY A 155 9.50 17.36 9.93
N ASN A 156 9.85 18.30 9.06
CA ASN A 156 10.76 19.39 9.40
C ASN A 156 10.17 20.33 10.45
N TRP A 157 11.05 21.04 11.17
CA TRP A 157 10.62 22.14 12.02
C TRP A 157 10.20 23.33 11.16
N ILE A 158 9.00 23.83 11.39
CA ILE A 158 8.45 25.01 10.72
C ILE A 158 7.95 25.99 11.77
N ILE A 159 8.01 27.28 11.43
CA ILE A 159 7.37 28.32 12.23
C ILE A 159 5.92 28.38 11.79
N ASP A 160 5.02 28.16 12.74
CA ASP A 160 3.59 28.24 12.47
C ASP A 160 3.21 29.68 12.09
N PRO A 161 2.64 29.91 10.89
CA PRO A 161 2.26 31.24 10.45
C PRO A 161 1.20 31.89 11.33
N ASN A 162 0.44 31.12 12.13
CA ASN A 162 -0.62 31.64 13.00
C ASN A 162 -0.14 31.97 14.41
N THR A 163 0.71 31.12 14.97
CA THR A 163 1.12 31.23 16.38
C THR A 163 2.53 31.79 16.55
N GLY A 164 3.33 31.83 15.47
CA GLY A 164 4.74 32.23 15.51
C GLY A 164 5.63 31.26 16.31
N LYS A 165 5.08 30.10 16.72
CA LYS A 165 5.79 29.08 17.48
C LYS A 165 6.38 28.03 16.55
N GLU A 166 7.49 27.45 16.98
CA GLU A 166 8.05 26.28 16.31
C GLU A 166 7.12 25.08 16.51
N ARG A 167 6.76 24.44 15.39
CA ARG A 167 6.02 23.18 15.38
C ARG A 167 6.62 22.25 14.34
N ARG A 168 6.25 20.97 14.42
CA ARG A 168 6.56 20.00 13.37
C ARG A 168 5.59 20.17 12.20
N GLU A 169 6.14 20.14 11.00
CA GLU A 169 5.38 20.00 9.76
C GLU A 169 4.71 18.64 9.74
N ARG A 170 3.43 18.59 9.34
CA ARG A 170 2.65 17.36 9.31
C ARG A 170 2.28 16.97 7.89
N LEU A 171 3.31 16.70 7.08
CA LEU A 171 3.17 16.26 5.70
C LEU A 171 3.63 14.82 5.54
N GLN A 172 2.90 14.07 4.71
CA GLN A 172 3.37 12.76 4.26
C GLN A 172 4.66 12.95 3.45
N PRO A 173 5.78 12.31 3.83
CA PRO A 173 7.01 12.40 3.08
C PRO A 173 6.83 11.89 1.65
N TRP A 174 7.53 12.49 0.69
CA TRP A 174 7.45 12.07 -0.71
C TRP A 174 7.89 10.61 -0.93
N TRP A 175 8.77 10.12 -0.05
CA TRP A 175 9.29 8.75 -0.02
C TRP A 175 8.45 7.81 0.85
N ASP A 176 7.44 8.28 1.59
CA ASP A 176 6.57 7.44 2.44
C ASP A 176 5.09 7.56 2.06
N LYS A 177 4.78 7.26 0.79
CA LYS A 177 3.44 7.09 0.25
C LYS A 177 2.92 5.66 0.41
N GLY A 178 3.11 5.05 1.59
CA GLY A 178 2.74 3.65 1.87
C GLY A 178 3.89 2.65 1.81
N TYR A 179 5.13 3.12 1.67
CA TYR A 179 6.29 2.24 1.56
C TYR A 179 6.56 1.47 2.86
N VAL A 180 6.34 2.11 4.01
CA VAL A 180 6.58 1.47 5.32
C VAL A 180 5.62 0.32 5.54
N ILE A 181 4.33 0.47 5.20
CA ILE A 181 3.33 -0.58 5.42
C ILE A 181 3.58 -1.80 4.51
N ASP A 182 3.96 -1.57 3.26
CA ASP A 182 4.20 -2.66 2.32
C ASP A 182 5.45 -3.48 2.67
N ILE A 183 6.50 -2.84 3.21
CA ILE A 183 7.68 -3.56 3.72
C ILE A 183 7.28 -4.57 4.79
N PHE A 184 6.37 -4.21 5.71
CA PHE A 184 5.89 -5.15 6.72
C PHE A 184 5.20 -6.37 6.09
N PHE A 185 4.32 -6.16 5.11
CA PHE A 185 3.66 -7.26 4.41
C PHE A 185 4.66 -8.18 3.70
N ILE A 186 5.67 -7.62 3.02
CA ILE A 186 6.72 -8.40 2.35
C ILE A 186 7.53 -9.18 3.37
N VAL A 187 7.95 -8.55 4.46
CA VAL A 187 8.71 -9.23 5.51
C VAL A 187 7.90 -10.37 6.12
N PHE A 188 6.62 -10.15 6.44
CA PHE A 188 5.74 -11.21 6.93
C PHE A 188 5.56 -12.34 5.92
N PHE A 189 5.36 -12.02 4.64
CA PHE A 189 5.26 -13.01 3.58
C PHE A 189 6.55 -13.83 3.44
N CYS A 190 7.70 -13.17 3.34
CA CYS A 190 9.01 -13.83 3.24
C CYS A 190 9.29 -14.73 4.46
N ILE A 191 8.99 -14.24 5.68
CA ILE A 191 9.09 -15.04 6.90
C ILE A 191 8.15 -16.26 6.82
N GLY A 192 6.90 -16.09 6.39
CA GLY A 192 5.94 -17.17 6.23
C GLY A 192 6.37 -18.23 5.22
N VAL A 193 6.95 -17.81 4.09
CA VAL A 193 7.53 -18.71 3.08
C VAL A 193 8.73 -19.45 3.64
N ILE A 194 9.67 -18.76 4.30
CA ILE A 194 10.84 -19.39 4.93
C ILE A 194 10.40 -20.43 5.96
N ILE A 195 9.43 -20.10 6.81
CA ILE A 195 8.89 -21.03 7.80
C ILE A 195 8.30 -22.25 7.10
N THR A 196 7.48 -22.06 6.08
CA THR A 196 6.86 -23.17 5.35
C THR A 196 7.91 -24.08 4.70
N VAL A 197 8.85 -23.50 3.96
CA VAL A 197 9.90 -24.24 3.24
C VAL A 197 10.83 -24.97 4.20
N LYS A 198 11.27 -24.33 5.28
CA LYS A 198 12.21 -24.94 6.24
C LYS A 198 11.56 -25.98 7.15
N ARG A 199 10.25 -26.17 7.04
CA ARG A 199 9.53 -27.25 7.71
C ARG A 199 9.29 -28.48 6.83
N LEU A 200 9.60 -28.39 5.53
CA LEU A 200 9.62 -29.53 4.62
C LEU A 200 10.92 -30.33 4.76
N PRO A 201 10.94 -31.59 4.28
CA PRO A 201 12.17 -32.36 4.19
C PRO A 201 13.26 -31.61 3.42
N GLU A 202 14.52 -31.76 3.86
CA GLU A 202 15.65 -31.09 3.21
C GLU A 202 15.81 -31.58 1.77
N TYR A 203 16.14 -30.67 0.85
CA TYR A 203 16.41 -30.95 -0.57
C TYR A 203 17.54 -31.99 -0.82
N THR A 204 18.31 -32.37 0.21
CA THR A 204 19.31 -33.45 0.13
C THR A 204 18.67 -34.83 0.13
N TRP A 205 17.42 -34.91 0.58
CA TRP A 205 16.61 -36.12 0.59
C TRP A 205 15.59 -36.06 -0.54
N GLU A 206 15.54 -37.12 -1.34
CA GLU A 206 14.57 -37.30 -2.41
C GLU A 206 13.67 -38.52 -2.12
N PRO A 207 12.35 -38.41 -2.34
CA PRO A 207 11.45 -39.54 -2.25
C PRO A 207 11.77 -40.56 -3.35
N LYS A 208 11.87 -41.84 -2.96
CA LYS A 208 12.16 -42.95 -3.90
C LYS A 208 10.92 -43.59 -4.51
N HIS A 209 9.73 -43.11 -4.13
CA HIS A 209 8.44 -43.53 -4.69
C HIS A 209 8.31 -45.05 -4.90
N PHE A 210 8.53 -45.81 -3.82
CA PHE A 210 8.42 -47.29 -3.80
C PHE A 210 9.37 -48.09 -4.71
N GLY A 211 10.60 -47.62 -4.91
CA GLY A 211 11.73 -48.51 -5.29
C GLY A 211 11.68 -49.07 -6.72
N HIS A 212 11.18 -48.28 -7.67
CA HIS A 212 11.35 -48.52 -9.10
C HIS A 212 12.64 -47.89 -9.64
#